data_AF-A0A7C5V0U7-F1
#
_entry.id   AF-A0A7C5V0U7-F1
#
_cell.length_a   1.000
_cell.length_b   1.000
_cell.length_c   1.000
_cell.angle_alpha   90.00
_cell.angle_beta   90.00
_cell.angle_gamma   90.00
#
_symmetry.space_group_name_H-M   'P 1'
#
loop_
_entity.id
_entity.type
_entity.pdbx_description
1 polymer ?
#
loop_
_entity_poly.entity_id
_entity_poly.type
_entity_poly.pdbx_seq_one_letter_code
_entity_poly.pdbx_strand_id
1 'polypeptide(L)'
;MLRRTTTMVEKKRQSGCEGGEAAPASRAGKKTPAAGRRASAVNDAGQLPADMRELAERMLVEGATFEDVQDSLNERGVPVTLQAVQNLYRSNLELQKRRIQFQVERAQALKEALANPGSVDAELAYAAMLTGLQRLERKDGGLTLRDAIRGTLERRNIQLRRKLLNMQIEREIEERKFRRTRLHAEIAKLQLTRTKLAQLQEELKRQKGGATLGPAAMEKIQEIYGLLQIPVVPRDVEPVGKVDEE
;
A
#
# COMPACT_ATOMS: atom_id res chain seq x y z
N MET A 1 -0.23 26.47 -33.52
CA MET A 1 -0.60 27.16 -32.27
C MET A 1 -1.39 26.20 -31.38
N LEU A 2 -0.76 25.63 -30.35
CA LEU A 2 -1.45 24.91 -29.26
C LEU A 2 -0.75 25.29 -27.96
N ARG A 3 -1.49 25.94 -27.06
CA ARG A 3 -1.01 26.49 -25.79
C ARG A 3 -0.84 25.36 -24.78
N ARG A 4 0.37 25.24 -24.21
CA ARG A 4 0.70 24.44 -23.03
C ARG A 4 0.28 25.22 -21.78
N THR A 5 -0.49 24.61 -20.90
CA THR A 5 -0.76 25.12 -19.55
C THR A 5 0.07 24.33 -18.54
N THR A 6 1.06 24.99 -17.95
CA THR A 6 1.87 24.55 -16.81
C THR A 6 1.21 25.03 -15.52
N THR A 7 0.96 24.16 -14.56
CA THR A 7 0.56 24.51 -13.20
C THR A 7 1.75 24.39 -12.25
N MET A 8 2.06 25.51 -11.59
CA MET A 8 3.04 25.63 -10.51
C MET A 8 2.46 25.10 -9.19
N VAL A 9 3.27 24.41 -8.39
CA VAL A 9 2.97 24.13 -6.97
C VAL A 9 4.13 24.65 -6.12
N GLU A 10 3.76 25.47 -5.15
CA GLU A 10 4.62 26.34 -4.35
C GLU A 10 5.40 25.60 -3.27
N LYS A 11 6.63 26.09 -3.07
CA LYS A 11 7.53 25.83 -1.93
C LYS A 11 7.03 26.59 -0.71
N LYS A 12 6.89 25.92 0.43
CA LYS A 12 6.84 26.57 1.75
C LYS A 12 7.88 25.96 2.68
N ARG A 13 8.94 26.73 2.95
CA ARG A 13 9.91 26.56 4.05
C ARG A 13 9.80 27.81 4.92
N GLN A 14 9.74 27.63 6.24
CA GLN A 14 10.06 28.60 7.30
C GLN A 14 10.28 27.73 8.58
N SER A 15 11.45 27.69 9.23
CA SER A 15 12.04 28.73 10.12
C SER A 15 11.12 28.97 11.33
N GLY A 16 11.47 28.84 12.61
CA GLY A 16 12.72 28.87 13.39
C GLY A 16 12.41 29.60 14.74
N CYS A 17 13.23 29.39 15.78
CA CYS A 17 13.22 30.00 17.15
C CYS A 17 12.23 29.38 18.18
N GLU A 18 12.49 29.11 19.47
CA GLU A 18 13.55 29.25 20.51
C GLU A 18 12.90 29.84 21.80
N GLY A 19 13.22 29.23 22.97
CA GLY A 19 13.02 29.75 24.35
C GLY A 19 11.61 29.62 24.95
N GLY A 20 11.36 29.30 26.23
CA GLY A 20 12.19 29.05 27.41
C GLY A 20 11.29 28.83 28.65
N GLU A 21 11.77 27.99 29.57
CA GLU A 21 11.50 27.84 31.02
C GLU A 21 10.15 28.17 31.68
N ALA A 22 9.58 27.19 32.41
CA ALA A 22 9.39 27.25 33.86
C ALA A 22 8.86 25.92 34.44
N ALA A 23 9.58 25.36 35.42
CA ALA A 23 9.11 24.29 36.31
C ALA A 23 8.21 24.86 37.45
N PRO A 24 7.48 24.01 38.19
CA PRO A 24 7.91 23.82 39.57
C PRO A 24 7.87 22.38 40.08
N ALA A 25 8.50 22.21 41.25
CA ALA A 25 9.10 21.00 41.76
C ALA A 25 8.24 20.18 42.76
N SER A 26 8.72 18.95 42.95
CA SER A 26 8.83 18.19 44.23
C SER A 26 7.74 17.19 44.65
N ARG A 27 8.13 15.91 44.68
CA ARG A 27 8.21 15.04 45.88
C ARG A 27 8.81 13.69 45.47
N ALA A 28 10.10 13.48 45.72
CA ALA A 28 10.61 12.80 46.93
C ALA A 28 10.25 11.30 46.99
N GLY A 29 11.08 10.48 46.35
CA GLY A 29 11.18 9.04 46.51
C GLY A 29 12.65 8.64 46.38
N LYS A 30 13.44 9.01 47.39
CA LYS A 30 14.90 8.87 47.45
C LYS A 30 15.26 7.40 47.68
N LYS A 31 15.42 6.62 46.60
CA LYS A 31 16.21 5.38 46.64
C LYS A 31 17.65 5.75 46.31
N THR A 32 18.49 5.70 47.34
CA THR A 32 19.95 5.78 47.26
C THR A 32 20.49 4.85 46.17
N PRO A 33 21.19 5.34 45.13
CA PRO A 33 22.04 4.48 44.35
C PRO A 33 23.22 4.09 45.25
N ALA A 34 23.30 2.81 45.60
CA ALA A 34 24.51 2.25 46.17
C ALA A 34 25.67 2.62 45.25
N ALA A 35 26.63 3.35 45.81
CA ALA A 35 27.87 3.72 45.17
C ALA A 35 28.75 2.47 44.98
N GLY A 36 28.40 1.65 43.99
CA GLY A 36 29.37 0.79 43.34
C GLY A 36 30.03 1.64 42.27
N ARG A 37 31.32 1.95 42.44
CA ARG A 37 32.16 2.48 41.35
C ARG A 37 31.97 1.54 40.15
N ARG A 38 31.18 1.96 39.16
CA ARG A 38 31.09 1.24 37.89
C ARG A 38 32.46 1.41 37.25
N ALA A 39 33.32 0.40 37.41
CA ALA A 39 34.53 0.30 36.61
C ALA A 39 34.11 0.47 35.15
N SER A 40 34.71 1.44 34.47
CA SER A 40 34.41 1.75 33.08
C SER A 40 34.53 0.45 32.28
N ALA A 41 33.44 0.03 31.64
CA ALA A 41 33.45 -1.18 30.85
C ALA A 41 34.56 -1.10 29.81
N VAL A 42 35.41 -2.13 29.77
CA VAL A 42 36.55 -2.18 28.88
C VAL A 42 36.01 -2.46 27.47
N ASN A 43 36.16 -1.48 26.59
CA ASN A 43 35.71 -1.55 25.19
C ASN A 43 36.79 -2.13 24.26
N ASP A 44 38.03 -2.19 24.73
CA ASP A 44 39.16 -2.69 23.97
C ASP A 44 39.82 -3.85 24.71
N ALA A 45 39.83 -5.04 24.09
CA ALA A 45 40.44 -6.22 24.67
C ALA A 45 41.96 -6.10 24.87
N GLY A 46 42.60 -5.12 24.20
CA GLY A 46 43.98 -4.71 24.46
C GLY A 46 44.24 -4.20 25.89
N GLN A 47 43.19 -3.79 26.61
CA GLN A 47 43.27 -3.26 27.97
C GLN A 47 42.96 -4.32 29.06
N LEU A 48 42.68 -5.56 28.66
CA LEU A 48 42.46 -6.66 29.61
C LEU A 48 43.77 -7.10 30.29
N PRO A 49 43.74 -7.44 31.59
CA PRO A 49 44.84 -8.13 32.26
C PRO A 49 45.24 -9.39 31.49
N ALA A 50 46.54 -9.70 31.43
CA ALA A 50 47.07 -10.83 30.66
C ALA A 50 46.37 -12.16 31.03
N ASP A 51 46.19 -12.42 32.33
CA ASP A 51 45.53 -13.64 32.83
C ASP A 51 44.09 -13.78 32.34
N MET A 52 43.35 -12.66 32.25
CA MET A 52 41.96 -12.63 31.80
C MET A 52 41.86 -12.71 30.28
N ARG A 53 42.83 -12.15 29.57
CA ARG A 53 42.96 -12.32 28.12
C ARG A 53 43.22 -13.79 27.80
N GLU A 54 44.19 -14.42 28.45
CA GLU A 54 44.48 -15.85 28.23
C GLU A 54 43.28 -16.73 28.53
N LEU A 55 42.52 -16.44 29.60
CA LEU A 55 41.28 -17.16 29.90
C LEU A 55 40.26 -17.02 28.78
N ALA A 56 40.04 -15.79 28.29
CA ALA A 56 39.13 -15.53 27.19
C ALA A 56 39.56 -16.26 25.91
N GLU A 57 40.86 -16.25 25.60
CA GLU A 57 41.42 -16.95 24.46
C GLU A 57 41.24 -18.48 24.56
N ARG A 58 41.50 -19.06 25.73
CA ARG A 58 41.28 -20.49 25.99
C ARG A 58 39.82 -20.88 25.80
N MET A 59 38.90 -20.14 26.43
CA MET A 59 37.46 -20.40 26.31
C MET A 59 36.97 -20.29 24.86
N LEU A 60 37.47 -19.29 24.12
CA LEU A 60 37.14 -19.14 22.70
C LEU A 60 37.67 -20.29 21.84
N VAL A 61 38.85 -20.82 22.15
CA VAL A 61 39.42 -21.98 21.46
C VAL A 61 38.62 -23.25 21.78
N GLU A 62 38.22 -23.43 23.05
CA GLU A 62 37.42 -24.57 23.51
C GLU A 62 36.00 -24.61 22.93
N GLY A 63 35.56 -23.51 22.30
CA GLY A 63 34.28 -23.43 21.60
C GLY A 63 33.19 -22.68 22.35
N ALA A 64 33.51 -21.96 23.42
CA ALA A 64 32.56 -21.09 24.11
C ALA A 64 32.01 -20.00 23.18
N THR A 65 30.79 -19.54 23.45
CA THR A 65 30.18 -18.42 22.74
C THR A 65 30.74 -17.09 23.26
N PHE A 66 30.61 -16.02 22.46
CA PHE A 66 31.07 -14.69 22.89
C PHE A 66 30.39 -14.22 24.18
N GLU A 67 29.13 -14.61 24.38
CA GLU A 67 28.35 -14.32 25.58
C GLU A 67 28.89 -15.07 26.80
N ASP A 68 29.17 -16.37 26.67
CA ASP A 68 29.72 -17.19 27.78
C ASP A 68 31.08 -16.63 28.27
N VAL A 69 31.91 -16.17 27.32
CA VAL A 69 33.20 -15.55 27.62
C VAL A 69 33.00 -14.21 28.30
N GLN A 70 32.06 -13.39 27.82
CA GLN A 70 31.74 -12.10 28.44
C GLN A 70 31.22 -12.30 29.88
N ASP A 71 30.28 -13.22 30.08
CA ASP A 71 29.69 -13.55 31.38
C ASP A 71 30.78 -14.01 32.35
N SER A 72 31.66 -14.91 31.91
CA SER A 72 32.77 -15.44 32.73
C SER A 72 33.79 -14.37 33.14
N LEU A 73 34.07 -13.40 32.26
CA LEU A 73 34.96 -12.27 32.57
C LEU A 73 34.31 -11.27 33.53
N ASN A 74 33.01 -11.02 33.35
CA ASN A 74 32.22 -10.14 34.21
C ASN A 74 32.07 -10.72 35.63
N GLU A 75 31.84 -12.03 35.76
CA GLU A 75 31.77 -12.74 37.05
C GLU A 75 33.08 -12.64 37.83
N ARG A 76 34.22 -12.60 37.13
CA ARG A 76 35.56 -12.42 37.72
C ARG A 76 35.90 -10.95 38.03
N GLY A 77 34.93 -10.05 37.89
CA GLY A 77 35.03 -8.65 38.31
C GLY A 77 35.63 -7.70 37.27
N VAL A 78 35.84 -8.15 36.03
CA VAL A 78 36.30 -7.28 34.94
C VAL A 78 35.10 -7.00 34.01
N PRO A 79 34.51 -5.80 34.02
CA PRO A 79 33.38 -5.49 33.16
C PRO A 79 33.86 -5.37 31.71
N VAL A 80 33.56 -6.38 30.89
CA VAL A 80 33.92 -6.44 29.47
C VAL A 80 32.66 -6.35 28.62
N THR A 81 32.72 -5.55 27.55
CA THR A 81 31.62 -5.50 26.58
C THR A 81 31.72 -6.65 25.58
N LEU A 82 30.58 -7.14 25.09
CA LEU A 82 30.53 -8.17 24.04
C LEU A 82 31.38 -7.77 22.82
N GLN A 83 31.35 -6.49 22.47
CA GLN A 83 32.11 -5.93 21.35
C GLN A 83 33.64 -6.07 21.56
N ALA A 84 34.13 -5.93 22.79
CA ALA A 84 35.55 -6.14 23.08
C ALA A 84 35.97 -7.60 22.82
N VAL A 85 35.16 -8.57 23.24
CA VAL A 85 35.40 -10.01 23.00
C VAL A 85 35.34 -10.34 21.50
N GLN A 86 34.36 -9.79 20.78
CA GLN A 86 34.25 -9.95 19.33
C GLN A 86 35.46 -9.37 18.60
N ASN A 87 35.91 -8.18 19.00
CA ASN A 87 37.07 -7.53 18.42
C ASN A 87 38.34 -8.35 18.65
N LEU A 88 38.56 -8.86 19.88
CA LEU A 88 39.69 -9.74 20.21
C LEU A 88 39.77 -10.95 19.27
N TYR A 89 38.62 -11.62 19.07
CA TYR A 89 38.53 -12.79 18.20
C TYR A 89 38.79 -12.43 16.73
N ARG A 90 38.19 -11.33 16.24
CA ARG A 90 38.32 -10.89 14.84
C ARG A 90 39.71 -10.38 14.51
N SER A 91 40.41 -9.73 15.46
CA SER A 91 41.74 -9.18 15.25
C SER A 91 42.86 -10.23 15.31
N ASN A 92 42.63 -11.38 15.94
CA ASN A 92 43.65 -12.41 16.15
C ASN A 92 43.43 -13.64 15.24
N LEU A 93 44.11 -13.68 14.09
CA LEU A 93 44.03 -14.77 13.14
C LEU A 93 44.54 -16.11 13.70
N GLU A 94 45.56 -16.07 14.56
CA GLU A 94 46.13 -17.29 15.15
C GLU A 94 45.16 -17.94 16.14
N LEU A 95 44.38 -17.14 16.87
CA LEU A 95 43.31 -17.64 17.73
C LEU A 95 42.21 -18.32 16.91
N GLN A 96 41.82 -17.74 15.77
CA GLN A 96 40.85 -18.35 14.85
C GLN A 96 41.35 -19.70 14.32
N LYS A 97 42.63 -19.78 13.91
CA LYS A 97 43.24 -21.04 13.47
C LYS A 97 43.25 -22.10 14.57
N ARG A 98 43.68 -21.73 15.79
CA ARG A 98 43.69 -22.63 16.96
C ARG A 98 42.30 -23.15 17.30
N ARG A 99 41.28 -22.29 17.24
CA ARG A 99 39.88 -22.71 17.43
C ARG A 99 39.45 -23.71 16.37
N ILE A 100 39.74 -23.44 15.09
CA ILE A 100 39.38 -24.36 13.99
C ILE A 100 40.07 -25.72 14.18
N GLN A 101 41.37 -25.73 14.52
CA GLN A 101 42.11 -26.95 14.80
C GLN A 101 41.48 -27.74 15.95
N PHE A 102 41.22 -27.08 17.09
CA PHE A 102 40.58 -27.71 18.23
C PHE A 102 39.20 -28.29 17.90
N GLN A 103 38.41 -27.58 17.09
CA GLN A 103 37.09 -28.05 16.66
C GLN A 103 37.17 -29.26 15.74
N VAL A 104 38.14 -29.29 14.83
CA VAL A 104 38.40 -30.44 13.95
C VAL A 104 38.89 -31.64 14.77
N GLU A 105 39.86 -31.45 15.67
CA GLU A 105 40.36 -32.50 16.56
C GLU A 105 39.24 -33.08 17.43
N ARG A 106 38.39 -32.21 18.00
CA ARG A 106 37.27 -32.65 18.82
C ARG A 106 36.22 -33.39 18.02
N ALA A 107 35.89 -32.90 16.82
CA ALA A 107 34.94 -33.58 15.94
C ALA A 107 35.49 -34.93 15.45
N GLN A 108 36.80 -35.04 15.19
CA GLN A 108 37.47 -36.29 14.84
C GLN A 108 37.45 -37.28 16.00
N ALA A 109 37.80 -36.85 17.21
CA ALA A 109 37.73 -37.69 18.41
C ALA A 109 36.31 -38.20 18.68
N LEU A 110 35.28 -37.37 18.43
CA LEU A 110 33.89 -37.78 18.54
C LEU A 110 33.47 -38.73 17.41
N LYS A 111 33.96 -38.53 16.18
CA LYS A 111 33.73 -39.45 15.05
C LYS A 111 34.34 -40.83 15.32
N GLU A 112 35.53 -40.88 15.89
CA GLU A 112 36.22 -42.11 16.29
C GLU A 112 35.53 -42.82 17.46
N ALA A 113 34.85 -42.07 18.34
CA ALA A 113 34.04 -42.63 19.43
C ALA A 113 32.71 -43.24 18.95
N LEU A 114 32.30 -43.02 17.70
CA LEU A 114 31.12 -43.66 17.12
C LEU A 114 31.42 -45.11 16.73
N ALA A 115 30.43 -45.99 16.88
CA ALA A 115 30.58 -47.42 16.61
C ALA A 115 31.03 -47.75 15.17
N ASN A 116 30.73 -46.89 14.18
CA ASN A 116 31.12 -47.05 12.78
C ASN A 116 31.64 -45.73 12.19
N PRO A 117 32.94 -45.42 12.33
CA PRO A 117 33.50 -44.11 11.92
C PRO A 117 33.51 -43.88 10.40
N GLY A 118 33.44 -44.94 9.59
CA GLY A 118 33.41 -44.86 8.12
C GLY A 118 32.00 -44.82 7.51
N SER A 119 30.95 -44.76 8.33
CA SER A 119 29.56 -44.70 7.83
C SER A 119 29.20 -43.29 7.35
N VAL A 120 28.28 -43.21 6.37
CA VAL A 120 27.71 -41.93 5.90
C VAL A 120 27.06 -41.16 7.05
N ASP A 121 26.47 -41.87 8.02
CA ASP A 121 25.89 -41.27 9.23
C ASP A 121 26.94 -40.64 10.15
N ALA A 122 28.13 -41.26 10.26
CA ALA A 122 29.24 -40.68 11.02
C ALA A 122 29.83 -39.44 10.33
N GLU A 123 29.85 -39.41 8.99
CA GLU A 123 30.25 -38.22 8.23
C GLU A 123 29.22 -37.09 8.36
N LEU A 124 27.94 -37.41 8.34
CA LEU A 124 26.85 -36.45 8.58
C LEU A 124 26.89 -35.93 10.02
N ALA A 125 27.10 -36.80 11.02
CA ALA A 125 27.28 -36.41 12.41
C ALA A 125 28.51 -35.51 12.58
N TYR A 126 29.63 -35.84 11.94
CA TYR A 126 30.84 -35.00 11.93
C TYR A 126 30.59 -33.61 11.34
N ALA A 127 29.90 -33.54 10.19
CA ALA A 127 29.54 -32.26 9.58
C ALA A 127 28.57 -31.44 10.46
N ALA A 128 27.58 -32.09 11.08
CA ALA A 128 26.66 -31.46 12.01
C ALA A 128 27.36 -30.93 13.27
N MET A 129 28.32 -31.69 13.81
CA MET A 129 29.14 -31.29 14.96
C MET A 129 30.02 -30.09 14.62
N LEU A 130 30.75 -30.11 13.50
CA LEU A 130 31.54 -28.96 13.05
C LEU A 130 30.67 -27.72 12.87
N THR A 131 29.50 -27.86 12.25
CA THR A 131 28.55 -26.75 12.06
C THR A 131 27.99 -26.24 13.39
N GLY A 132 27.84 -27.11 14.39
CA GLY A 132 27.43 -26.75 15.75
C GLY A 132 28.53 -26.00 16.51
N LEU A 133 29.75 -26.53 16.50
CA LEU A 133 30.92 -25.97 17.18
C LEU A 133 31.38 -24.64 16.57
N GLN A 134 31.18 -24.44 15.27
CA GLN A 134 31.51 -23.19 14.57
C GLN A 134 30.61 -22.01 14.98
N ARG A 135 29.50 -22.23 15.70
CA ARG A 135 28.63 -21.14 16.16
C ARG A 135 29.34 -20.31 17.23
N LEU A 136 29.60 -19.04 16.90
CA LEU A 136 30.28 -18.08 17.78
C LEU A 136 29.31 -17.25 18.63
N GLU A 137 28.10 -17.09 18.15
CA GLU A 137 27.00 -16.40 18.81
C GLU A 137 26.04 -17.46 19.35
N ARG A 138 25.44 -17.23 20.52
CA ARG A 138 24.21 -17.96 20.82
C ARG A 138 23.25 -17.47 19.75
N LYS A 139 22.97 -18.30 18.73
CA LYS A 139 21.75 -18.08 17.94
C LYS A 139 20.68 -17.99 19.02
N ASP A 140 20.05 -16.83 19.18
CA ASP A 140 18.82 -16.71 19.94
C ASP A 140 17.92 -17.85 19.45
N GLY A 141 17.93 -18.95 20.19
CA GLY A 141 17.14 -20.14 19.91
C GLY A 141 15.65 -19.88 20.13
N GLY A 142 15.27 -18.64 20.41
CA GLY A 142 13.90 -18.20 20.41
C GLY A 142 13.60 -17.48 19.11
N LEU A 143 12.73 -18.07 18.27
CA LEU A 143 11.62 -17.25 17.80
C LEU A 143 11.06 -16.59 19.06
N THR A 144 11.39 -15.33 19.31
CA THR A 144 10.79 -14.65 20.45
C THR A 144 9.29 -14.60 20.17
N LEU A 145 8.44 -14.69 21.20
CA LEU A 145 6.99 -14.52 21.03
C LEU A 145 6.68 -13.22 20.28
N ARG A 146 7.52 -12.20 20.45
CA ARG A 146 7.45 -10.93 19.72
C ARG A 146 7.66 -11.08 18.22
N ASP A 147 8.62 -11.89 17.78
CA ASP A 147 8.86 -12.13 16.35
C ASP A 147 7.77 -13.01 15.72
N ALA A 148 7.24 -13.97 16.46
CA ALA A 148 6.06 -14.74 16.02
C ALA A 148 4.84 -13.82 15.87
N ILE A 149 4.54 -12.99 16.87
CA ILE A 149 3.46 -12.00 16.82
C ILE A 149 3.68 -11.03 15.65
N ARG A 150 4.90 -10.49 15.50
CA ARG A 150 5.27 -9.60 14.39
C ARG A 150 5.02 -10.26 13.04
N GLY A 151 5.46 -11.51 12.85
CA GLY A 151 5.22 -12.26 11.63
C GLY A 151 3.74 -12.54 11.34
N THR A 152 2.91 -12.72 12.38
CA THR A 152 1.45 -12.85 12.18
C THR A 152 0.79 -11.52 11.81
N LEU A 153 1.21 -10.42 12.43
CA LEU A 153 0.70 -9.08 12.14
C LEU A 153 1.09 -8.64 10.73
N GLU A 154 2.32 -8.90 10.29
CA GLU A 154 2.78 -8.61 8.93
C GLU A 154 1.98 -9.40 7.89
N ARG A 155 1.75 -10.70 8.12
CA ARG A 155 0.90 -11.53 7.26
C ARG A 155 -0.54 -10.99 7.19
N ARG A 156 -1.11 -10.61 8.33
CA ARG A 156 -2.47 -10.03 8.38
C ARG A 156 -2.53 -8.67 7.70
N ASN A 157 -1.49 -7.84 7.85
CA ASN A 157 -1.39 -6.55 7.16
C ASN A 157 -1.35 -6.74 5.64
N ILE A 158 -0.55 -7.69 5.15
CA ILE A 158 -0.50 -8.06 3.72
C ILE A 158 -1.87 -8.54 3.22
N GLN A 159 -2.56 -9.40 3.98
CA GLN A 159 -3.90 -9.86 3.62
C GLN A 159 -4.92 -8.71 3.56
N LEU A 160 -4.90 -7.80 4.53
CA LEU A 160 -5.79 -6.64 4.54
C LEU A 160 -5.52 -5.71 3.37
N ARG A 161 -4.24 -5.45 3.05
CA ARG A 161 -3.86 -4.67 1.86
C ARG A 161 -4.37 -5.32 0.57
N ARG A 162 -4.24 -6.64 0.43
CA ARG A 162 -4.79 -7.38 -0.72
C ARG A 162 -6.31 -7.25 -0.79
N LYS A 163 -7.03 -7.40 0.32
CA LYS A 163 -8.50 -7.24 0.37
C LYS A 163 -8.93 -5.82 -0.01
N LEU A 164 -8.22 -4.80 0.47
CA LEU A 164 -8.49 -3.41 0.12
C LEU A 164 -8.32 -3.16 -1.38
N LEU A 165 -7.23 -3.67 -1.98
CA LEU A 165 -7.00 -3.55 -3.41
C LEU A 165 -8.09 -4.27 -4.22
N ASN A 166 -8.50 -5.47 -3.81
CA ASN A 166 -9.58 -6.19 -4.48
C ASN A 166 -10.91 -5.42 -4.42
N MET A 167 -11.28 -4.88 -3.26
CA MET A 167 -12.49 -4.05 -3.15
C MET A 167 -12.43 -2.79 -4.03
N GLN A 168 -11.26 -2.18 -4.17
CA GLN A 168 -11.09 -1.03 -5.07
C GLN A 168 -11.30 -1.42 -6.54
N ILE A 169 -10.75 -2.55 -6.96
CA ILE A 169 -10.94 -3.09 -8.31
C ILE A 169 -12.42 -3.41 -8.56
N GLU A 170 -13.08 -4.08 -7.61
CA GLU A 170 -14.51 -4.41 -7.70
C GLU A 170 -15.36 -3.14 -7.84
N ARG A 171 -15.10 -2.13 -7.00
CA ARG A 171 -15.78 -0.83 -7.07
C ARG A 171 -15.56 -0.15 -8.41
N GLU A 172 -14.34 -0.14 -8.95
CA GLU A 172 -14.08 0.43 -10.27
C GLU A 172 -14.85 -0.29 -11.38
N ILE A 173 -14.94 -1.63 -11.31
CA ILE A 173 -15.70 -2.43 -12.27
C ILE A 173 -17.19 -2.08 -12.19
N GLU A 174 -17.75 -1.98 -10.99
CA GLU A 174 -19.14 -1.60 -10.77
C GLU A 174 -19.42 -0.18 -11.24
N GLU A 175 -18.55 0.78 -10.93
CA GLU A 175 -18.68 2.15 -11.42
C GLU A 175 -18.63 2.22 -12.95
N ARG A 176 -17.76 1.43 -13.60
CA ARG A 176 -17.72 1.35 -15.07
C ARG A 176 -19.01 0.77 -15.63
N LYS A 177 -19.55 -0.29 -15.01
CA LYS A 177 -20.85 -0.88 -15.42
C LYS A 177 -21.98 0.14 -15.25
N PHE A 178 -22.03 0.84 -14.11
CA PHE A 178 -23.02 1.86 -13.84
C PHE A 178 -22.96 3.05 -14.82
N ARG A 179 -21.75 3.51 -15.16
CA ARG A 179 -21.58 4.56 -16.19
C ARG A 179 -22.10 4.11 -17.55
N ARG A 180 -21.83 2.86 -17.95
CA ARG A 180 -22.33 2.29 -19.21
C ARG A 180 -23.86 2.21 -19.22
N THR A 181 -24.47 1.65 -18.17
CA THR A 181 -25.94 1.53 -18.10
C THR A 181 -26.61 2.89 -18.06
N ARG A 182 -26.06 3.87 -17.33
CA ARG A 182 -26.54 5.25 -17.33
C ARG A 182 -26.49 5.88 -18.72
N LEU A 183 -25.37 5.71 -19.43
CA LEU A 183 -25.22 6.22 -20.79
C LEU A 183 -26.24 5.58 -21.75
N HIS A 184 -26.47 4.26 -21.66
CA HIS A 184 -27.50 3.60 -22.45
C HIS A 184 -28.91 4.11 -22.13
N ALA A 185 -29.22 4.35 -20.85
CA ALA A 185 -30.50 4.93 -20.45
C ALA A 185 -30.68 6.35 -20.99
N GLU A 186 -29.63 7.18 -20.99
CA GLU A 186 -29.64 8.52 -21.58
C GLU A 186 -29.84 8.47 -23.11
N ILE A 187 -29.18 7.55 -23.81
CA ILE A 187 -29.40 7.32 -25.25
C ILE A 187 -30.84 6.90 -25.54
N ALA A 188 -31.39 5.94 -24.77
CA ALA A 188 -32.75 5.47 -24.96
C ALA A 188 -33.78 6.60 -24.72
N LYS A 189 -33.55 7.45 -23.71
CA LYS A 189 -34.36 8.66 -23.48
C LYS A 189 -34.30 9.60 -24.67
N LEU A 190 -33.12 9.86 -25.24
CA LEU A 190 -32.96 10.70 -26.43
C LEU A 190 -33.66 10.12 -27.66
N GLN A 191 -33.63 8.80 -27.85
CA GLN A 191 -34.34 8.15 -28.94
C GLN A 191 -35.86 8.32 -28.77
N LEU A 192 -36.38 8.11 -27.57
CA LEU A 192 -37.80 8.25 -27.26
C LEU A 192 -38.29 9.71 -27.38
N THR A 193 -37.48 10.70 -27.02
CA THR A 193 -37.85 12.10 -27.25
C THR A 193 -37.83 12.45 -28.73
N ARG A 194 -36.88 11.95 -29.51
CA ARG A 194 -36.84 12.13 -30.97
C ARG A 194 -38.07 11.53 -31.66
N THR A 195 -38.49 10.33 -31.29
CA THR A 195 -39.69 9.70 -31.87
C THR A 195 -40.95 10.48 -31.52
N LYS A 196 -41.09 10.94 -30.27
CA LYS A 196 -42.20 11.82 -29.86
C LYS A 196 -42.22 13.15 -30.62
N LEU A 197 -41.06 13.78 -30.80
CA LEU A 197 -40.96 15.01 -31.59
C LEU A 197 -41.35 14.78 -33.06
N ALA A 198 -40.96 13.65 -33.65
CA ALA A 198 -41.37 13.28 -35.00
C ALA A 198 -42.90 13.08 -35.09
N GLN A 199 -43.50 12.38 -34.13
CA GLN A 199 -44.96 12.21 -34.05
C GLN A 199 -45.69 13.55 -33.92
N LEU A 200 -45.25 14.43 -33.02
CA LEU A 200 -45.83 15.78 -32.86
C LEU A 200 -45.65 16.62 -34.13
N GLN A 201 -44.54 16.48 -34.85
CA GLN A 201 -44.34 17.16 -36.13
C GLN A 201 -45.27 16.62 -37.22
N GLU A 202 -45.50 15.30 -37.27
CA GLU A 202 -46.48 14.70 -38.18
C GLU A 202 -47.91 15.15 -37.84
N GLU A 203 -48.28 15.18 -36.56
CA GLU A 203 -49.56 15.71 -36.10
C GLU A 203 -49.73 17.18 -36.47
N LEU A 204 -48.71 18.01 -36.28
CA LEU A 204 -48.73 19.41 -36.71
C LEU A 204 -48.85 19.54 -38.23
N LYS A 205 -48.19 18.69 -39.01
CA LYS A 205 -48.33 18.69 -40.48
C LYS A 205 -49.73 18.26 -40.91
N ARG A 206 -50.29 17.22 -40.29
CA ARG A 206 -51.68 16.77 -40.53
C ARG A 206 -52.68 17.85 -40.16
N GLN A 207 -52.50 18.50 -39.01
CA GLN A 207 -53.33 19.63 -38.60
C GLN A 207 -53.16 20.81 -39.54
N LYS A 208 -51.95 21.16 -40.00
CA LYS A 208 -51.77 22.22 -41.02
C LYS A 208 -52.45 21.89 -42.36
N GLY A 209 -52.43 20.62 -42.78
CA GLY A 209 -53.17 20.15 -43.95
C GLY A 209 -54.69 20.07 -43.75
N GLY A 210 -55.16 19.95 -42.51
CA GLY A 210 -56.58 20.01 -42.12
C GLY A 210 -57.05 21.38 -41.61
N ALA A 211 -56.13 22.35 -41.48
CA ALA A 211 -56.37 23.71 -40.99
C ALA A 211 -56.44 24.73 -42.13
N THR A 212 -56.54 24.28 -43.39
CA THR A 212 -57.44 24.99 -44.29
C THR A 212 -58.83 24.81 -43.72
N LEU A 213 -59.38 25.86 -43.12
CA LEU A 213 -60.79 25.87 -42.72
C LEU A 213 -61.61 25.28 -43.85
N GLY A 214 -62.30 24.17 -43.58
CA GLY A 214 -63.21 23.60 -44.57
C GLY A 214 -64.21 24.69 -45.01
N PRO A 215 -64.70 24.64 -46.26
CA PRO A 215 -65.61 25.66 -46.80
C PRO A 215 -66.81 25.92 -45.86
N ALA A 216 -67.34 24.87 -45.23
CA ALA A 216 -68.43 24.96 -44.25
C ALA A 216 -68.08 25.69 -42.93
N ALA A 217 -66.80 25.69 -42.51
CA ALA A 217 -66.34 26.45 -41.34
C ALA A 217 -66.06 27.91 -41.71
N MET A 218 -65.59 28.17 -42.94
CA MET A 218 -65.46 29.51 -43.50
C MET A 218 -66.83 30.19 -43.68
N GLU A 219 -67.83 29.46 -44.19
CA GLU A 219 -69.21 29.96 -44.32
C GLU A 219 -69.80 30.36 -42.98
N LYS A 220 -69.69 29.53 -41.94
CA LYS A 220 -70.16 29.88 -40.59
C LYS A 220 -69.43 31.08 -40.00
N ILE A 221 -68.14 31.24 -40.28
CA ILE A 221 -67.40 32.44 -39.84
C ILE A 221 -67.86 33.66 -40.63
N GLN A 222 -68.12 33.55 -41.92
CA GLN A 222 -68.68 34.63 -42.73
C GLN A 222 -70.10 35.02 -42.29
N GLU A 223 -70.92 34.07 -41.85
CA GLU A 223 -72.24 34.31 -41.24
C GLU A 223 -72.11 35.04 -39.90
N ILE A 224 -71.23 34.59 -39.01
CA ILE A 224 -71.01 35.21 -37.69
C ILE A 224 -70.48 36.64 -37.81
N TYR A 225 -69.61 36.92 -38.78
CA TYR A 225 -69.06 38.25 -39.03
C TYR A 225 -69.88 39.08 -40.03
N GLY A 226 -71.07 38.63 -40.45
CA GLY A 226 -72.01 39.39 -41.28
C GLY A 226 -71.54 39.66 -42.71
N LEU A 227 -70.54 38.94 -43.21
CA LEU A 227 -69.94 39.14 -44.54
C LEU A 227 -70.79 38.56 -45.69
N LEU A 228 -71.86 37.82 -45.37
CA LEU A 228 -72.81 37.23 -46.32
C LEU A 228 -74.03 38.12 -46.62
N GLN A 229 -73.94 39.43 -46.36
CA GLN A 229 -74.97 40.41 -46.77
C GLN A 229 -74.43 41.33 -47.86
N ILE A 230 -74.14 40.78 -49.04
CA ILE A 230 -74.29 41.54 -50.28
C ILE A 230 -75.32 40.77 -51.11
N PRO A 231 -76.56 41.27 -51.25
CA PRO A 231 -77.48 40.69 -52.20
C PRO A 231 -76.85 40.83 -53.58
N VAL A 232 -76.54 39.68 -54.21
CA VAL A 232 -76.24 39.64 -55.64
C VAL A 232 -77.52 40.12 -56.32
N VAL A 233 -77.49 41.35 -56.82
CA VAL A 233 -78.54 41.92 -57.65
C VAL A 233 -78.78 40.95 -58.81
N PRO A 234 -80.00 40.44 -59.01
CA PRO A 234 -80.32 39.67 -60.20
C PRO A 234 -80.14 40.60 -61.40
N ARG A 235 -79.14 40.32 -62.24
CA ARG A 235 -79.11 40.84 -63.60
C ARG A 235 -80.02 39.96 -64.45
N ASP A 236 -81.32 40.23 -64.39
CA ASP A 236 -82.19 39.87 -65.49
C ASP A 236 -81.89 40.85 -66.63
N VAL A 237 -81.31 40.35 -67.72
CA VAL A 237 -81.78 40.52 -69.11
C VAL A 237 -80.93 39.57 -69.97
N GLU A 238 -81.46 38.40 -70.30
CA GLU A 238 -81.23 37.82 -71.63
C GLU A 238 -82.18 38.54 -72.62
N PRO A 239 -81.79 38.69 -73.89
CA PRO A 239 -82.42 37.76 -74.81
C PRO A 239 -81.45 37.12 -75.80
N VAL A 240 -81.66 35.83 -75.98
CA VAL A 240 -81.31 35.05 -77.15
C VAL A 240 -81.93 35.68 -78.40
N GLY A 241 -81.15 35.81 -79.47
CA GLY A 241 -81.67 36.15 -80.80
C GLY A 241 -80.58 36.16 -81.86
N LYS A 242 -80.43 35.03 -82.54
CA LYS A 242 -79.67 34.83 -83.80
C LYS A 242 -80.09 35.85 -84.87
N VAL A 243 -79.21 36.09 -85.85
CA VAL A 243 -79.39 35.88 -87.31
C VAL A 243 -78.33 36.70 -88.06
N ASP A 244 -77.46 35.95 -88.75
CA ASP A 244 -76.91 36.09 -90.10
C ASP A 244 -76.54 37.46 -90.72
N GLU A 245 -75.49 37.39 -91.55
CA GLU A 245 -75.26 38.07 -92.84
C GLU A 245 -73.92 38.84 -93.00
N GLU A 246 -73.15 38.31 -93.98
CA GLU A 246 -72.00 38.83 -94.75
C GLU A 246 -70.58 38.86 -94.14
#